data_AF-A0A8S0QHW6-F1
#
_entry.id   AF-A0A8S0QHW6-F1
#
_cell.length_a   1.000
_cell.length_b   1.000
_cell.length_c   1.000
_cell.angle_alpha   90.00
_cell.angle_beta   90.00
_cell.angle_gamma   90.00
#
_symmetry.space_group_name_H-M   'P 1'
#
loop_
_entity.id
_entity.type
_entity.pdbx_description
1 polymer ?
#
loop_
_entity_poly.entity_id
_entity_poly.type
_entity_poly.pdbx_seq_one_letter_code
_entity_poly.pdbx_strand_id
1 'polypeptide(L)'
;MGFWSLLEVASMPNLQMLLISALGALMATNYLNLLSPDARRSMNKIVFVVFSPSLVFTSLAKSVTLQDLISWWFMPVNIGLTFLFGGILGWIAVKILRPEPHLEGLIIATCSAGNLGNLLLILVPAICKEDRNPFGDPNVCASVGFSYVSLSMSLGGIFIWTHTYHLIRSSATKYKAMNAAEESSKKPNMDLDANESSNLLDRGEEDVAITMSTTKSPRDDTNDRTIESESIGSDGKLVTQSASARSTLSGILHQILEEILAPPTLGAIIGLIFGAITWLKNLIIGESAPLRFIQDSLKLLGDGTIPCMTLILGGNLTQGRPHF
;
A
#
# COMPACT_ATOMS: atom_id res chain seq x y z
N MET A 1 -18.12 -5.57 -30.44
CA MET A 1 -17.36 -4.32 -30.70
C MET A 1 -16.09 -4.65 -31.47
N GLY A 2 -15.68 -3.82 -32.44
CA GLY A 2 -14.43 -4.03 -33.18
C GLY A 2 -13.17 -3.79 -32.34
N PHE A 3 -12.07 -4.45 -32.69
CA PHE A 3 -10.76 -4.37 -32.01
C PHE A 3 -10.31 -2.93 -31.70
N TRP A 4 -10.44 -2.02 -32.67
CA TRP A 4 -10.04 -0.63 -32.53
C TRP A 4 -10.80 0.12 -31.42
N SER A 5 -12.10 -0.15 -31.25
CA SER A 5 -12.91 0.44 -30.18
C SER A 5 -12.51 -0.11 -28.80
N LEU A 6 -12.22 -1.41 -28.70
CA LEU A 6 -11.69 -2.02 -27.48
C LEU A 6 -10.31 -1.45 -27.11
N LEU A 7 -9.42 -1.28 -28.10
CA LEU A 7 -8.10 -0.70 -27.91
C LEU A 7 -8.16 0.78 -27.47
N GLU A 8 -8.99 1.59 -28.14
CA GLU A 8 -9.23 2.98 -27.81
C GLU A 8 -9.68 3.12 -26.34
N VAL A 9 -10.77 2.44 -25.97
CA VAL A 9 -11.35 2.56 -24.63
C VAL A 9 -10.43 1.98 -23.55
N ALA A 10 -9.67 0.91 -23.83
CA ALA A 10 -8.65 0.38 -22.91
C ALA A 10 -7.42 1.31 -22.77
N SER A 11 -7.09 2.08 -23.81
CA SER A 11 -5.97 3.03 -23.80
C SER A 11 -6.30 4.34 -23.07
N MET A 12 -7.55 4.80 -23.11
CA MET A 12 -7.99 6.08 -22.54
C MET A 12 -7.55 6.31 -21.07
N PRO A 13 -7.76 5.38 -20.12
CA PRO A 13 -7.33 5.59 -18.73
C PRO A 13 -5.80 5.68 -18.57
N ASN A 14 -5.05 4.93 -19.39
CA ASN A 14 -3.59 4.96 -19.40
C ASN A 14 -3.08 6.29 -19.95
N LEU A 15 -3.67 6.78 -21.05
CA LEU A 15 -3.34 8.09 -21.62
C LEU A 15 -3.69 9.23 -20.66
N GLN A 16 -4.84 9.16 -19.97
CA GLN A 16 -5.22 10.13 -18.95
C GLN A 16 -4.21 10.17 -17.79
N MET A 17 -3.78 9.01 -17.27
CA MET A 17 -2.72 8.94 -16.26
C MET A 17 -1.40 9.53 -16.76
N LEU A 18 -0.98 9.18 -17.98
CA LEU A 18 0.24 9.72 -18.59
C LEU A 18 0.19 11.24 -18.76
N LEU A 19 -0.95 11.81 -19.18
CA LEU A 19 -1.11 13.26 -19.31
C LEU A 19 -1.03 13.98 -17.96
N ILE A 20 -1.66 13.44 -16.92
CA ILE A 20 -1.59 14.02 -15.56
C ILE A 20 -0.17 13.88 -14.98
N SER A 21 0.52 12.75 -15.20
CA SER A 21 1.92 12.59 -14.79
C SER A 21 2.87 13.50 -15.60
N ALA A 22 2.64 13.71 -16.89
CA ALA A 22 3.41 14.67 -17.68
C ALA A 22 3.21 16.11 -17.16
N LEU A 23 1.99 16.50 -16.80
CA LEU A 23 1.71 17.77 -16.14
C LEU A 23 2.45 17.88 -14.79
N GLY A 24 2.43 16.83 -13.97
CA GLY A 24 3.18 16.78 -12.71
C GLY A 24 4.68 16.93 -12.90
N ALA A 25 5.24 16.33 -13.95
CA ALA A 25 6.65 16.49 -14.33
C ALA A 25 6.97 17.92 -14.78
N LEU A 26 6.12 18.54 -15.60
CA LEU A 26 6.26 19.95 -16.00
C LEU A 26 6.22 20.88 -14.78
N MET A 27 5.27 20.69 -13.86
CA MET A 27 5.17 21.47 -12.62
C MET A 27 6.36 21.29 -11.68
N ALA A 28 7.04 20.13 -11.73
CA ALA A 28 8.25 19.84 -10.96
C ALA A 28 9.56 20.21 -11.69
N THR A 29 9.48 20.77 -12.90
CA THR A 29 10.66 21.25 -13.65
C THR A 29 11.13 22.59 -13.08
N ASN A 30 12.45 22.82 -13.09
CA ASN A 30 13.09 24.05 -12.56
C ASN A 30 12.51 25.38 -13.08
N TYR A 31 11.82 25.36 -14.23
CA TYR A 31 11.14 26.53 -14.80
C TYR A 31 9.86 26.94 -14.04
N LEU A 32 9.03 25.97 -13.64
CA LEU A 32 7.80 26.24 -12.88
C LEU A 32 8.00 26.11 -11.37
N ASN A 33 8.83 25.15 -10.94
CA ASN A 33 9.18 24.83 -9.54
C ASN A 33 7.99 24.77 -8.55
N LEU A 34 6.79 24.47 -9.06
CA LEU A 34 5.55 24.45 -8.29
C LEU A 34 5.38 23.14 -7.50
N LEU A 35 5.83 22.02 -8.08
CA LEU A 35 5.98 20.73 -7.40
C LEU A 35 7.43 20.51 -6.96
N SER A 36 7.96 21.46 -6.19
CA SER A 36 9.26 21.32 -5.50
C SER A 36 9.31 20.05 -4.61
N PRO A 37 10.49 19.55 -4.23
CA PRO A 37 10.60 18.34 -3.41
C PRO A 37 9.82 18.41 -2.09
N ASP A 38 9.83 19.58 -1.45
CA ASP A 38 9.10 19.83 -0.19
C ASP A 38 7.59 19.97 -0.40
N ALA A 39 7.16 20.58 -1.51
CA ALA A 39 5.76 20.65 -1.90
C ALA A 39 5.21 19.24 -2.16
N ARG A 40 5.93 18.40 -2.91
CA ARG A 40 5.58 16.98 -3.14
C ARG A 40 5.54 16.18 -1.84
N ARG A 41 6.52 16.34 -0.95
CA ARG A 41 6.54 15.69 0.38
C ARG A 41 5.33 16.09 1.22
N SER A 42 4.95 17.37 1.20
CA SER A 42 3.82 17.89 1.97
C SER A 42 2.48 17.43 1.38
N MET A 43 2.33 17.48 0.05
CA MET A 43 1.15 16.97 -0.65
C MET A 43 0.98 15.47 -0.41
N ASN A 44 2.06 14.67 -0.44
CA ASN A 44 2.00 13.24 -0.15
C ASN A 44 1.52 12.93 1.28
N LYS A 45 1.90 13.74 2.28
CA LYS A 45 1.37 13.63 3.65
C LYS A 45 -0.13 13.88 3.71
N ILE A 46 -0.62 14.95 3.05
CA ILE A 46 -2.06 15.28 2.99
C ILE A 46 -2.82 14.16 2.27
N VAL A 47 -2.31 13.70 1.14
CA VAL A 47 -2.89 12.58 0.38
C VAL A 47 -3.00 11.32 1.23
N PHE A 48 -1.98 10.97 2.00
CA PHE A 48 -1.99 9.77 2.85
C PHE A 48 -2.91 9.89 4.07
N VAL A 49 -2.86 11.03 4.79
CA VAL A 49 -3.57 11.22 6.07
C VAL A 49 -5.03 11.63 5.88
N VAL A 50 -5.36 12.30 4.77
CA VAL A 50 -6.66 12.96 4.57
C VAL A 50 -7.40 12.43 3.34
N PHE A 51 -6.79 12.48 2.15
CA PHE A 51 -7.53 12.17 0.91
C PHE A 51 -7.79 10.67 0.79
N SER A 52 -6.76 9.84 1.00
CA SER A 52 -6.84 8.38 0.92
C SER A 52 -7.89 7.77 1.87
N PRO A 53 -7.92 8.06 3.19
CA PRO A 53 -9.00 7.59 4.05
C PRO A 53 -10.39 8.04 3.59
N SER A 54 -10.52 9.27 3.10
CA SER A 54 -11.81 9.81 2.64
C SER A 54 -12.30 9.11 1.37
N LEU A 55 -11.40 8.83 0.41
CA LEU A 55 -11.69 8.04 -0.79
C LEU A 55 -12.13 6.62 -0.43
N VAL A 56 -11.40 5.94 0.46
CA VAL A 56 -11.70 4.56 0.81
C VAL A 56 -12.99 4.47 1.63
N PHE A 57 -13.18 5.34 2.62
CA PHE A 57 -14.43 5.44 3.38
C PHE A 57 -15.62 5.62 2.45
N THR A 58 -15.60 6.63 1.58
CA THR A 58 -16.75 6.94 0.72
C THR A 58 -17.03 5.87 -0.33
N SER A 59 -15.98 5.23 -0.86
CA SER A 59 -16.10 4.09 -1.78
C SER A 59 -16.79 2.90 -1.11
N LEU A 60 -16.36 2.51 0.10
CA LEU A 60 -16.91 1.35 0.80
C LEU A 60 -18.30 1.62 1.37
N ALA A 61 -18.50 2.77 2.02
CA ALA A 61 -19.80 3.14 2.59
C ALA A 61 -20.89 3.19 1.52
N LYS A 62 -20.55 3.65 0.30
CA LYS A 62 -21.48 3.66 -0.84
C LYS A 62 -21.70 2.27 -1.42
N SER A 63 -20.65 1.52 -1.71
CA SER A 63 -20.74 0.29 -2.50
C SER A 63 -21.09 -0.99 -1.73
N VAL A 64 -20.91 -1.03 -0.41
CA VAL A 64 -21.21 -2.23 0.40
C VAL A 64 -22.63 -2.14 0.98
N THR A 65 -23.35 -3.26 1.06
CA THR A 65 -24.47 -3.50 2.00
C THR A 65 -24.33 -4.90 2.60
N LEU A 66 -24.94 -5.17 3.76
CA LEU A 66 -24.97 -6.54 4.33
C LEU A 66 -25.70 -7.55 3.42
N GLN A 67 -26.78 -7.12 2.75
CA GLN A 67 -27.56 -8.00 1.88
C GLN A 67 -26.74 -8.44 0.66
N ASP A 68 -26.01 -7.50 0.04
CA ASP A 68 -25.14 -7.77 -1.10
C ASP A 68 -23.90 -8.56 -0.68
N LEU A 69 -23.33 -8.28 0.51
CA LEU A 69 -22.17 -9.00 1.04
C LEU A 69 -22.46 -10.49 1.28
N ILE A 70 -23.66 -10.82 1.81
CA ILE A 70 -24.10 -12.21 2.01
C ILE A 70 -24.44 -12.86 0.67
N SER A 71 -25.17 -12.16 -0.21
CA SER A 71 -25.62 -12.72 -1.49
C SER A 71 -24.45 -12.95 -2.47
N TRP A 72 -23.45 -12.07 -2.45
CA TRP A 72 -22.31 -12.08 -3.36
C TRP A 72 -20.98 -12.42 -2.66
N TRP A 73 -21.01 -13.21 -1.58
CA TRP A 73 -19.82 -13.62 -0.81
C TRP A 73 -18.73 -14.29 -1.67
N PHE A 74 -19.11 -14.92 -2.78
CA PHE A 74 -18.18 -15.53 -3.76
C PHE A 74 -17.28 -14.48 -4.44
N MET A 75 -17.65 -13.21 -4.39
CA MET A 75 -16.98 -12.12 -5.07
C MET A 75 -15.74 -11.61 -4.32
N PRO A 76 -15.78 -11.33 -3.00
CA PRO A 76 -14.57 -11.22 -2.17
C PRO A 76 -13.60 -12.40 -2.36
N VAL A 77 -14.11 -13.63 -2.47
CA VAL A 77 -13.29 -14.84 -2.66
C VAL A 77 -12.62 -14.85 -4.04
N ASN A 78 -13.35 -14.53 -5.12
CA ASN A 78 -12.79 -14.44 -6.47
C ASN A 78 -11.72 -13.35 -6.59
N ILE A 79 -11.92 -12.21 -5.91
CA ILE A 79 -10.92 -11.12 -5.84
C ILE A 79 -9.71 -11.61 -5.05
N GLY A 80 -9.89 -12.23 -3.88
CA GLY A 80 -8.80 -12.82 -3.11
C GLY A 80 -7.98 -13.84 -3.90
N LEU A 81 -8.63 -14.70 -4.69
CA LEU A 81 -7.97 -15.62 -5.62
C LEU A 81 -7.19 -14.89 -6.72
N THR A 82 -7.75 -13.81 -7.27
CA THR A 82 -7.05 -12.99 -8.28
C THR A 82 -5.78 -12.38 -7.72
N PHE A 83 -5.83 -11.81 -6.51
CA PHE A 83 -4.65 -11.29 -5.80
C PHE A 83 -3.63 -12.39 -5.46
N LEU A 84 -4.11 -13.59 -5.07
CA LEU A 84 -3.25 -14.74 -4.79
C LEU A 84 -2.50 -15.20 -6.06
N PHE A 85 -3.21 -15.43 -7.17
CA PHE A 85 -2.58 -15.85 -8.42
C PHE A 85 -1.67 -14.77 -9.01
N GLY A 86 -2.09 -13.50 -9.01
CA GLY A 86 -1.25 -12.38 -9.42
C GLY A 86 -0.01 -12.20 -8.53
N GLY A 87 -0.14 -12.44 -7.23
CA GLY A 87 0.97 -12.44 -6.27
C GLY A 87 1.96 -13.59 -6.50
N ILE A 88 1.47 -14.80 -6.78
CA ILE A 88 2.31 -15.95 -7.17
C ILE A 88 3.06 -15.66 -8.47
N LEU A 89 2.39 -15.12 -9.49
CA LEU A 89 3.03 -14.71 -10.74
C LEU A 89 4.07 -13.61 -10.53
N GLY A 90 3.78 -12.63 -9.68
CA GLY A 90 4.73 -11.59 -9.27
C GLY A 90 5.95 -12.15 -8.54
N TRP A 91 5.77 -13.15 -7.66
CA TRP A 91 6.86 -13.83 -6.96
C TRP A 91 7.74 -14.64 -7.92
N ILE A 92 7.13 -15.33 -8.89
CA ILE A 92 7.84 -16.02 -9.98
C ILE A 92 8.65 -15.00 -10.79
N ALA A 93 8.04 -13.86 -11.15
CA ALA A 93 8.72 -12.78 -11.88
C ALA A 93 9.92 -12.22 -11.10
N VAL A 94 9.78 -11.97 -9.79
CA VAL A 94 10.89 -11.59 -8.90
C VAL A 94 12.00 -12.65 -8.91
N LYS A 95 11.66 -13.94 -8.87
CA LYS A 95 12.66 -15.02 -8.86
C LYS A 95 13.44 -15.15 -10.17
N ILE A 96 12.80 -14.83 -11.30
CA ILE A 96 13.40 -14.81 -12.64
C ILE A 96 14.27 -13.56 -12.82
N LEU A 97 13.71 -12.38 -12.55
CA LEU A 97 14.35 -11.08 -12.80
C LEU A 97 15.44 -10.73 -11.78
N ARG A 98 15.37 -11.29 -10.56
CA ARG A 98 16.25 -11.00 -9.42
C ARG A 98 16.46 -9.49 -9.21
N PRO A 99 15.37 -8.71 -9.04
CA PRO A 99 15.45 -7.28 -8.78
C PRO A 99 16.07 -7.01 -7.41
N GLU A 100 16.41 -5.76 -7.12
CA GLU A 100 16.93 -5.38 -5.81
C GLU A 100 15.90 -5.65 -4.68
N PRO A 101 16.33 -5.99 -3.44
CA PRO A 101 15.44 -6.42 -2.35
C PRO A 101 14.32 -5.45 -1.96
N HIS A 102 14.48 -4.18 -2.32
CA HIS A 102 13.50 -3.12 -2.08
C HIS A 102 12.47 -2.95 -3.22
N LEU A 103 12.63 -3.64 -4.35
CA LEU A 103 11.69 -3.65 -5.48
C LEU A 103 10.82 -4.92 -5.51
N GLU A 104 11.24 -6.00 -4.84
CA GLU A 104 10.53 -7.29 -4.82
C GLU A 104 9.04 -7.16 -4.49
N GLY A 105 8.72 -6.50 -3.36
CA GLY A 105 7.34 -6.34 -2.92
C GLY A 105 6.55 -5.34 -3.75
N LEU A 106 7.19 -4.41 -4.46
CA LEU A 106 6.53 -3.52 -5.43
C LEU A 106 6.10 -4.30 -6.70
N ILE A 107 6.94 -5.23 -7.17
CA ILE A 107 6.62 -6.10 -8.31
C ILE A 107 5.48 -7.06 -7.93
N ILE A 108 5.55 -7.71 -6.76
CA ILE A 108 4.48 -8.59 -6.27
C ILE A 108 3.17 -7.79 -6.06
N ALA A 109 3.24 -6.59 -5.49
CA ALA A 109 2.10 -5.69 -5.33
C ALA A 109 1.43 -5.33 -6.66
N THR A 110 2.20 -4.88 -7.65
CA THR A 110 1.65 -4.48 -8.96
C THR A 110 1.08 -5.66 -9.74
N CYS A 111 1.71 -6.83 -9.70
CA CYS A 111 1.18 -8.06 -10.30
C CYS A 111 -0.09 -8.60 -9.61
N SER A 112 -0.22 -8.45 -8.28
CA SER A 112 -1.41 -8.92 -7.54
C SER A 112 -2.64 -8.03 -7.70
N ALA A 113 -2.47 -6.70 -7.68
CA ALA A 113 -3.59 -5.76 -7.80
C ALA A 113 -4.10 -5.59 -9.24
N GLY A 114 -3.20 -5.54 -10.22
CA GLY A 114 -3.53 -5.32 -11.63
C GLY A 114 -4.37 -4.05 -11.88
N ASN A 115 -5.14 -4.04 -12.97
CA ASN A 115 -6.12 -2.99 -13.28
C ASN A 115 -7.55 -3.47 -12.99
N LEU A 116 -7.82 -3.85 -11.74
CA LEU A 116 -9.09 -4.45 -11.32
C LEU A 116 -10.31 -3.50 -11.43
N GLY A 117 -10.09 -2.20 -11.63
CA GLY A 117 -11.15 -1.20 -11.80
C GLY A 117 -11.49 -0.96 -13.27
N ASN A 118 -10.66 -0.18 -13.96
CA ASN A 118 -11.02 0.39 -15.26
C ASN A 118 -11.22 -0.67 -16.34
N LEU A 119 -10.44 -1.75 -16.35
CA LEU A 119 -10.53 -2.79 -17.38
C LEU A 119 -11.88 -3.52 -17.34
N LEU A 120 -12.36 -3.88 -16.14
CA LEU A 120 -13.64 -4.58 -15.98
C LEU A 120 -14.83 -3.68 -16.35
N LEU A 121 -14.76 -2.37 -16.08
CA LEU A 121 -15.83 -1.41 -16.40
C LEU A 121 -16.07 -1.28 -17.91
N ILE A 122 -15.04 -1.61 -18.70
CA ILE A 122 -15.07 -1.59 -20.17
C ILE A 122 -15.48 -2.96 -20.71
N LEU A 123 -14.85 -4.01 -20.20
CA LEU A 123 -15.00 -5.37 -20.70
C LEU A 123 -16.43 -5.92 -20.53
N VAL A 124 -17.03 -5.75 -19.35
CA VAL A 124 -18.35 -6.35 -19.07
C VAL A 124 -19.45 -5.73 -19.94
N PRO A 125 -19.62 -4.39 -20.04
CA PRO A 125 -20.58 -3.80 -20.95
C PRO A 125 -20.29 -4.06 -22.44
N ALA A 126 -19.03 -4.25 -22.82
CA ALA A 126 -18.67 -4.61 -24.19
C ALA A 126 -19.15 -6.03 -24.54
N ILE A 127 -18.96 -7.01 -23.65
CA ILE A 127 -19.47 -8.39 -23.84
C ILE A 127 -21.01 -8.40 -23.85
N CYS A 128 -21.66 -7.66 -22.95
CA CYS A 128 -23.13 -7.55 -22.92
C CYS A 128 -23.74 -7.00 -24.23
N LYS A 129 -22.99 -6.16 -24.96
CA LYS A 129 -23.42 -5.57 -26.23
C LYS A 129 -23.12 -6.44 -27.46
N GLU A 130 -22.48 -7.60 -27.30
CA GLU A 130 -22.21 -8.50 -28.43
C GLU A 130 -23.45 -9.31 -28.79
N ASP A 131 -23.69 -9.49 -30.09
CA ASP A 131 -24.77 -10.35 -30.58
C ASP A 131 -24.53 -11.80 -30.14
N ARG A 132 -25.55 -12.40 -29.49
CA ARG A 132 -25.47 -13.73 -28.84
C ARG A 132 -24.50 -13.82 -27.65
N ASN A 133 -24.36 -12.75 -26.87
CA ASN A 133 -23.66 -12.81 -25.58
C ASN A 133 -24.21 -13.94 -24.67
N PRO A 134 -23.38 -14.56 -23.81
CA PRO A 134 -23.79 -15.69 -22.96
C PRO A 134 -24.61 -15.30 -21.72
N PHE A 135 -24.89 -14.01 -21.52
CA PHE A 135 -25.50 -13.45 -20.32
C PHE A 135 -26.95 -12.98 -20.53
N GLY A 136 -27.52 -13.20 -21.72
CA GLY A 136 -28.93 -12.93 -22.02
C GLY A 136 -29.19 -11.53 -22.58
N ASP A 137 -30.23 -10.86 -22.07
CA ASP A 137 -30.64 -9.55 -22.57
C ASP A 137 -29.51 -8.50 -22.39
N PRO A 138 -29.08 -7.81 -23.46
CA PRO A 138 -27.98 -6.84 -23.41
C PRO A 138 -28.16 -5.73 -22.37
N ASN A 139 -29.38 -5.25 -22.13
CA ASN A 139 -29.64 -4.14 -21.20
C ASN A 139 -29.59 -4.62 -19.75
N VAL A 140 -30.16 -5.81 -19.48
CA VAL A 140 -30.10 -6.43 -18.15
C VAL A 140 -28.65 -6.82 -17.81
N CYS A 141 -27.95 -7.45 -18.77
CA CYS A 141 -26.53 -7.78 -18.65
C CYS A 141 -25.69 -6.53 -18.34
N ALA A 142 -25.88 -5.44 -19.09
CA ALA A 142 -25.10 -4.22 -18.88
C ALA A 142 -25.36 -3.59 -17.50
N SER A 143 -26.62 -3.53 -17.05
CA SER A 143 -26.97 -2.94 -15.74
C SER A 143 -26.46 -3.76 -14.56
N VAL A 144 -26.70 -5.08 -14.57
CA VAL A 144 -26.25 -6.01 -13.53
C VAL A 144 -24.72 -6.13 -13.55
N GLY A 145 -24.13 -6.25 -14.75
CA GLY A 145 -22.69 -6.30 -14.95
C GLY A 145 -21.97 -5.04 -14.48
N PHE A 146 -22.52 -3.85 -14.72
CA PHE A 146 -21.95 -2.60 -14.20
C PHE A 146 -22.00 -2.55 -12.66
N SER A 147 -23.10 -3.01 -12.07
CA SER A 147 -23.25 -3.12 -10.61
C SER A 147 -22.23 -4.10 -10.00
N TYR A 148 -22.05 -5.25 -10.64
CA TYR A 148 -21.01 -6.23 -10.30
C TYR A 148 -19.62 -5.59 -10.35
N VAL A 149 -19.24 -4.98 -11.46
CA VAL A 149 -17.91 -4.35 -11.58
C VAL A 149 -17.70 -3.23 -10.56
N SER A 150 -18.70 -2.38 -10.32
CA SER A 150 -18.60 -1.31 -9.32
C SER A 150 -18.31 -1.87 -7.92
N LEU A 151 -18.99 -2.96 -7.53
CA LEU A 151 -18.72 -3.62 -6.26
C LEU A 151 -17.36 -4.34 -6.27
N SER A 152 -16.94 -4.90 -7.41
CA SER A 152 -15.63 -5.54 -7.59
C SER A 152 -14.49 -4.55 -7.37
N MET A 153 -14.62 -3.35 -7.95
CA MET A 153 -13.63 -2.29 -7.83
C MET A 153 -13.54 -1.79 -6.38
N SER A 154 -14.66 -1.66 -5.68
CA SER A 154 -14.69 -1.28 -4.26
C SER A 154 -14.07 -2.35 -3.34
N LEU A 155 -14.40 -3.63 -3.54
CA LEU A 155 -13.77 -4.74 -2.81
C LEU A 155 -12.27 -4.87 -3.13
N GLY A 156 -11.89 -4.74 -4.41
CA GLY A 156 -10.49 -4.69 -4.84
C GLY A 156 -9.72 -3.55 -4.16
N GLY A 157 -10.38 -2.40 -3.95
CA GLY A 157 -9.87 -1.30 -3.13
C GLY A 157 -9.48 -1.75 -1.71
N ILE A 158 -10.27 -2.61 -1.05
CA ILE A 158 -9.91 -3.16 0.27
C ILE A 158 -8.60 -3.94 0.19
N PHE A 159 -8.46 -4.85 -0.76
CA PHE A 159 -7.22 -5.65 -0.96
C PHE A 159 -6.01 -4.78 -1.35
N ILE A 160 -6.22 -3.68 -2.09
CA ILE A 160 -5.17 -2.70 -2.38
C ILE A 160 -4.70 -2.03 -1.09
N TRP A 161 -5.61 -1.46 -0.30
CA TRP A 161 -5.25 -0.67 0.89
C TRP A 161 -4.85 -1.49 2.12
N THR A 162 -5.14 -2.79 2.13
CA THR A 162 -4.67 -3.72 3.18
C THR A 162 -3.38 -4.43 2.75
N HIS A 163 -3.48 -5.38 1.81
CA HIS A 163 -2.37 -6.24 1.39
C HIS A 163 -1.34 -5.54 0.52
N THR A 164 -1.77 -4.80 -0.50
CA THR A 164 -0.86 -4.21 -1.49
C THR A 164 -0.07 -3.05 -0.89
N TYR A 165 -0.74 -2.22 -0.08
CA TYR A 165 -0.12 -1.15 0.69
C TYR A 165 0.91 -1.69 1.70
N HIS A 166 0.61 -2.79 2.41
CA HIS A 166 1.56 -3.48 3.30
C HIS A 166 2.84 -3.90 2.55
N LEU A 167 2.71 -4.59 1.40
CA LEU A 167 3.85 -5.02 0.59
C LEU A 167 4.73 -3.84 0.14
N ILE A 168 4.11 -2.74 -0.29
CA ILE A 168 4.82 -1.52 -0.71
C ILE A 168 5.48 -0.84 0.50
N ARG A 169 4.81 -0.75 1.66
CA ARG A 169 5.37 -0.17 2.90
C ARG A 169 6.57 -0.97 3.41
N SER A 170 6.47 -2.30 3.42
CA SER A 170 7.57 -3.20 3.77
C SER A 170 8.78 -3.00 2.85
N SER A 171 8.55 -2.92 1.54
CA SER A 171 9.58 -2.64 0.53
C SER A 171 10.25 -1.27 0.72
N ALA A 172 9.47 -0.24 1.03
CA ALA A 172 9.99 1.11 1.33
C ALA A 172 10.80 1.17 2.64
N THR A 173 10.48 0.33 3.63
CA THR A 173 11.27 0.20 4.85
C THR A 173 12.61 -0.50 4.56
N LYS A 174 12.62 -1.57 3.74
CA LYS A 174 13.88 -2.19 3.26
C LYS A 174 14.77 -1.18 2.54
N TYR A 175 14.21 -0.37 1.63
CA TYR A 175 14.94 0.69 0.92
C TYR A 175 15.64 1.67 1.89
N LYS A 176 14.91 2.18 2.89
CA LYS A 176 15.48 3.10 3.89
C LYS A 176 16.61 2.46 4.71
N ALA A 177 16.47 1.18 5.07
CA ALA A 177 17.51 0.45 5.79
C ALA A 177 18.78 0.26 4.94
N MET A 178 18.63 -0.06 3.65
CA MET A 178 19.75 -0.15 2.71
C MET A 178 20.47 1.19 2.55
N ASN A 179 19.73 2.29 2.34
CA ASN A 179 20.32 3.62 2.21
C ASN A 179 21.07 4.06 3.48
N ALA A 180 20.52 3.78 4.67
CA ALA A 180 21.18 4.09 5.94
C ALA A 180 22.48 3.29 6.15
N ALA A 181 22.52 2.04 5.65
CA ALA A 181 23.73 1.21 5.67
C ALA A 181 24.78 1.69 4.65
N GLU A 182 24.37 2.20 3.49
CA GLU A 182 25.30 2.87 2.57
C GLU A 182 25.85 4.17 3.14
N GLU A 183 25.01 5.00 3.77
CA GLU A 183 25.45 6.26 4.39
C GLU A 183 26.42 6.04 5.57
N SER A 184 26.27 4.94 6.33
CA SER A 184 27.24 4.59 7.36
C SER A 184 28.55 4.06 6.76
N SER A 185 28.49 3.25 5.70
CA SER A 185 29.67 2.75 4.98
C SER A 185 30.42 3.82 4.18
N LYS A 186 29.77 4.95 3.84
CA LYS A 186 30.37 6.07 3.09
C LYS A 186 30.98 7.17 3.97
N LYS A 187 30.90 7.04 5.30
CA LYS A 187 31.67 7.92 6.20
C LYS A 187 33.16 7.60 6.10
N PRO A 188 34.04 8.61 5.89
CA PRO A 188 35.48 8.39 6.04
C PRO A 188 35.78 7.94 7.46
N ASN A 189 36.66 6.96 7.61
CA ASN A 189 37.14 6.56 8.93
C ASN A 189 37.96 7.74 9.50
N MET A 190 37.46 8.35 10.58
CA MET A 190 38.09 9.52 11.21
C MET A 190 38.86 9.15 12.49
N ASP A 191 39.09 7.85 12.72
CA ASP A 191 40.05 7.39 13.72
C ASP A 191 41.46 7.75 13.30
N LEU A 192 42.10 8.62 14.10
CA LEU A 192 43.46 9.11 13.90
C LEU A 192 44.54 8.03 14.15
N ASP A 193 44.15 6.87 14.67
CA ASP A 193 45.03 5.74 15.03
C ASP A 193 44.84 4.48 14.14
N ALA A 194 44.09 4.59 13.03
CA ALA A 194 43.86 3.47 12.12
C ALA A 194 45.09 3.14 11.25
N ASN A 195 45.91 2.18 11.69
CA ASN A 195 47.08 1.69 10.94
C ASN A 195 46.71 0.59 9.92
N GLU A 196 47.53 0.41 8.88
CA GLU A 196 47.22 -0.25 7.59
C GLU A 196 46.98 -1.79 7.62
N SER A 197 46.80 -2.40 8.80
CA SER A 197 46.83 -3.87 8.97
C SER A 197 45.58 -4.51 9.60
N SER A 198 44.47 -3.78 9.81
CA SER A 198 43.28 -4.31 10.48
C SER A 198 42.23 -5.01 9.59
N ASN A 199 42.46 -5.13 8.27
CA ASN A 199 41.45 -5.60 7.31
C ASN A 199 41.75 -6.94 6.62
N LEU A 200 42.65 -7.77 7.15
CA LEU A 200 42.86 -9.14 6.65
C LEU A 200 43.05 -10.15 7.78
N LEU A 201 42.01 -10.98 7.94
CA LEU A 201 42.03 -12.30 8.56
C LEU A 201 42.41 -12.36 10.05
N ASP A 202 41.39 -12.50 10.91
CA ASP A 202 41.47 -13.63 11.85
C ASP A 202 40.16 -14.43 11.84
N ARG A 203 40.32 -15.75 11.96
CA ARG A 203 39.28 -16.77 12.04
C ARG A 203 39.54 -17.54 13.32
N GLY A 204 39.19 -16.93 14.45
CA GLY A 204 39.31 -17.49 15.79
C GLY A 204 38.03 -17.21 16.58
N GLU A 205 37.60 -18.20 17.35
CA GLU A 205 36.51 -18.08 18.33
C GLU A 205 37.00 -17.26 19.53
N GLU A 206 36.21 -16.30 20.03
CA GLU A 206 35.97 -16.08 21.48
C GLU A 206 34.98 -14.92 21.72
N ASP A 207 34.10 -15.10 22.72
CA ASP A 207 33.07 -14.13 23.12
C ASP A 207 33.64 -12.93 23.88
N VAL A 208 33.43 -11.69 23.40
CA VAL A 208 33.47 -10.49 24.26
C VAL A 208 32.35 -9.51 23.89
N ALA A 209 31.48 -9.23 24.85
CA ALA A 209 30.38 -8.27 24.71
C ALA A 209 30.88 -6.80 24.72
N ILE A 210 30.33 -5.95 23.84
CA ILE A 210 30.57 -4.51 23.85
C ILE A 210 29.32 -3.75 24.30
N THR A 211 29.42 -3.20 25.50
CA THR A 211 28.42 -2.33 26.15
C THR A 211 28.33 -0.96 25.47
N MET A 212 27.13 -0.54 25.07
CA MET A 212 26.91 0.85 24.60
C MET A 212 26.92 1.85 25.77
N SER A 213 27.90 2.77 25.75
CA SER A 213 27.99 3.89 26.71
C SER A 213 27.17 5.09 26.23
N THR A 214 25.95 5.24 26.74
CA THR A 214 25.11 6.44 26.51
C THR A 214 25.45 7.55 27.48
N THR A 215 26.06 8.64 26.99
CA THR A 215 26.25 9.88 27.75
C THR A 215 24.90 10.53 28.08
N LYS A 216 24.61 10.76 29.37
CA LYS A 216 23.37 11.39 29.86
C LYS A 216 23.57 12.84 30.32
N SER A 217 22.56 13.67 30.10
CA SER A 217 22.20 14.84 30.94
C SER A 217 20.71 15.21 30.68
N PRO A 218 19.98 15.92 31.57
CA PRO A 218 19.08 15.18 32.47
C PRO A 218 17.66 15.78 32.72
N ARG A 219 16.79 14.97 33.37
CA ARG A 219 15.45 15.26 33.98
C ARG A 219 14.27 15.36 32.99
N ASP A 220 13.05 14.85 33.27
CA ASP A 220 12.43 14.35 34.53
C ASP A 220 11.71 12.98 34.37
N ASP A 221 11.40 12.38 35.52
CA ASP A 221 10.60 11.19 35.91
C ASP A 221 9.47 10.67 34.97
N THR A 222 8.99 9.41 35.01
CA THR A 222 9.02 8.35 36.05
C THR A 222 8.88 6.93 35.45
N ASN A 223 9.09 5.90 36.29
CA ASN A 223 8.64 4.50 36.17
C ASN A 223 9.34 3.53 35.19
N ASP A 224 10.45 3.02 35.72
CA ASP A 224 10.65 1.58 36.03
C ASP A 224 11.21 0.63 34.96
N ARG A 225 12.06 -0.29 35.45
CA ARG A 225 12.83 -1.27 34.69
C ARG A 225 12.60 -2.64 35.31
N THR A 226 12.50 -3.67 34.47
CA THR A 226 12.87 -5.03 34.91
C THR A 226 13.71 -5.65 33.82
N ILE A 227 15.01 -5.78 34.11
CA ILE A 227 15.97 -6.56 33.33
C ILE A 227 16.11 -7.87 34.10
N GLU A 228 15.68 -8.98 33.52
CA GLU A 228 16.03 -10.30 34.03
C GLU A 228 17.11 -10.91 33.15
N SER A 229 18.25 -11.22 33.79
CA SER A 229 19.41 -11.83 33.20
C SER A 229 19.35 -13.35 33.40
N GLU A 230 19.26 -14.12 32.32
CA GLU A 230 19.40 -15.57 32.38
C GLU A 230 20.87 -15.98 32.51
N SER A 231 21.14 -16.99 33.34
CA SER A 231 22.47 -17.58 33.54
C SER A 231 22.44 -19.06 33.18
N ILE A 232 23.53 -19.57 32.60
CA ILE A 232 23.59 -20.92 32.06
C ILE A 232 23.78 -21.94 33.20
N GLY A 233 22.79 -22.82 33.36
CA GLY A 233 22.90 -24.04 34.16
C GLY A 233 23.12 -25.26 33.25
N SER A 234 24.20 -26.01 33.50
CA SER A 234 24.42 -27.30 32.85
C SER A 234 23.48 -28.37 33.43
N ASP A 235 22.51 -28.83 32.65
CA ASP A 235 22.23 -30.27 32.48
C ASP A 235 21.18 -30.53 31.40
N GLY A 236 21.30 -31.67 30.71
CA GLY A 236 20.56 -31.95 29.50
C GLY A 236 19.05 -32.15 29.69
N LYS A 237 18.23 -31.21 29.17
CA LYS A 237 16.83 -31.48 28.84
C LYS A 237 16.32 -30.66 27.64
N LEU A 238 15.53 -31.33 26.81
CA LEU A 238 15.11 -30.85 25.49
C LEU A 238 13.86 -29.96 25.57
N VAL A 239 14.07 -28.65 25.74
CA VAL A 239 13.05 -27.59 25.84
C VAL A 239 13.71 -26.22 25.59
N THR A 240 13.11 -25.19 24.95
CA THR A 240 11.79 -25.09 24.29
C THR A 240 11.85 -24.17 23.06
N GLN A 241 11.46 -24.62 21.86
CA GLN A 241 11.38 -23.76 20.65
C GLN A 241 10.25 -22.69 20.69
N SER A 242 9.44 -22.66 21.75
CA SER A 242 8.23 -21.82 21.86
C SER A 242 8.53 -20.32 22.06
N ALA A 243 9.62 -19.97 22.73
CA ALA A 243 9.94 -18.56 23.04
C ALA A 243 10.22 -17.73 21.78
N SER A 244 10.96 -18.29 20.81
CA SER A 244 11.26 -17.64 19.53
C SER A 244 10.01 -17.42 18.68
N ALA A 245 9.09 -18.39 18.64
CA ALA A 245 7.82 -18.23 17.94
C ALA A 245 6.96 -17.12 18.57
N ARG A 246 6.93 -17.01 19.90
CA ARG A 246 6.11 -16.03 20.63
C ARG A 246 6.62 -14.59 20.49
N SER A 247 7.93 -14.37 20.54
CA SER A 247 8.52 -13.03 20.31
C SER A 247 8.36 -12.58 18.86
N THR A 248 8.59 -13.49 17.90
CA THR A 248 8.38 -13.21 16.46
C THR A 248 6.91 -12.91 16.15
N LEU A 249 5.97 -13.70 16.70
CA LEU A 249 4.54 -13.47 16.56
C LEU A 249 4.11 -12.14 17.21
N SER A 250 4.67 -11.77 18.36
CA SER A 250 4.42 -10.46 18.99
C SER A 250 4.89 -9.31 18.11
N GLY A 251 6.07 -9.41 17.49
CA GLY A 251 6.58 -8.40 16.57
C GLY A 251 5.71 -8.24 15.32
N ILE A 252 5.28 -9.35 14.73
CA ILE A 252 4.33 -9.36 13.60
C ILE A 252 2.98 -8.75 14.01
N LEU A 253 2.44 -9.12 15.17
CA LEU A 253 1.17 -8.60 15.66
C LEU A 253 1.24 -7.08 15.93
N HIS A 254 2.37 -6.59 16.46
CA HIS A 254 2.57 -5.17 16.72
C HIS A 254 2.71 -4.35 15.42
N GLN A 255 3.35 -4.92 14.39
CA GLN A 255 3.39 -4.32 13.05
C GLN A 255 2.00 -4.27 12.40
N ILE A 256 1.22 -5.37 12.49
CA ILE A 256 -0.16 -5.42 12.00
C ILE A 256 -1.05 -4.40 12.73
N LEU A 257 -0.87 -4.22 14.05
CA LEU A 257 -1.63 -3.24 14.83
C LEU A 257 -1.30 -1.79 14.40
N GLU A 258 -0.02 -1.49 14.19
CA GLU A 258 0.45 -0.19 13.69
C GLU A 258 0.07 0.05 12.21
N GLU A 259 -0.26 -1.01 11.46
CA GLU A 259 -0.85 -0.92 10.12
C GLU A 259 -2.37 -0.78 10.12
N ILE A 260 -3.09 -1.41 11.06
CA ILE A 260 -4.53 -1.16 11.25
C ILE A 260 -4.76 0.33 11.57
N LEU A 261 -3.85 0.93 12.35
CA LEU A 261 -3.84 2.37 12.66
C LEU A 261 -3.44 3.30 11.50
N ALA A 262 -3.08 2.77 10.32
CA ALA A 262 -2.85 3.63 9.16
C ALA A 262 -4.15 4.38 8.79
N PRO A 263 -4.09 5.67 8.41
CA PRO A 263 -5.31 6.41 8.08
C PRO A 263 -6.18 5.72 7.01
N PRO A 264 -5.64 5.22 5.87
CA PRO A 264 -6.47 4.55 4.85
C PRO A 264 -7.17 3.28 5.33
N THR A 265 -6.53 2.46 6.18
CA THR A 265 -7.13 1.23 6.73
C THR A 265 -8.20 1.53 7.76
N LEU A 266 -8.01 2.56 8.59
CA LEU A 266 -9.06 3.05 9.49
C LEU A 266 -10.27 3.57 8.69
N GLY A 267 -10.02 4.35 7.62
CA GLY A 267 -11.06 4.76 6.67
C GLY A 267 -11.78 3.57 6.03
N ALA A 268 -11.06 2.48 5.73
CA ALA A 268 -11.64 1.24 5.21
C ALA A 268 -12.56 0.54 6.22
N ILE A 269 -12.10 0.37 7.47
CA ILE A 269 -12.88 -0.27 8.54
C ILE A 269 -14.16 0.52 8.82
N ILE A 270 -14.05 1.84 8.99
CA ILE A 270 -15.21 2.71 9.24
C ILE A 270 -16.14 2.71 8.01
N GLY A 271 -15.60 2.78 6.79
CA GLY A 271 -16.39 2.76 5.56
C GLY A 271 -17.18 1.45 5.39
N LEU A 272 -16.58 0.31 5.74
CA LEU A 272 -17.24 -0.99 5.73
C LEU A 272 -18.35 -1.07 6.78
N ILE A 273 -18.12 -0.57 8.00
CA ILE A 273 -19.14 -0.51 9.06
C ILE A 273 -20.34 0.35 8.61
N PHE A 274 -20.07 1.54 8.06
CA PHE A 274 -21.11 2.46 7.57
C PHE A 274 -21.86 1.90 6.35
N GLY A 275 -21.21 1.16 5.45
CA GLY A 275 -21.87 0.54 4.29
C GLY A 275 -22.68 -0.70 4.66
N ALA A 276 -22.12 -1.56 5.51
CA ALA A 276 -22.78 -2.79 5.98
C ALA A 276 -24.09 -2.48 6.72
N ILE A 277 -24.04 -1.56 7.69
CA ILE A 277 -25.14 -1.27 8.59
C ILE A 277 -26.13 -0.30 7.92
N THR A 278 -27.28 -0.80 7.45
CA THR A 278 -28.26 -0.03 6.66
C THR A 278 -28.80 1.23 7.35
N TRP A 279 -29.05 1.22 8.67
CA TRP A 279 -29.50 2.43 9.37
C TRP A 279 -28.44 3.53 9.39
N LEU A 280 -27.17 3.13 9.50
CA LEU A 280 -26.01 4.01 9.53
C LEU A 280 -25.64 4.51 8.12
N LYS A 281 -25.79 3.64 7.11
CA LYS A 281 -25.72 4.01 5.69
C LYS A 281 -26.73 5.10 5.35
N ASN A 282 -28.01 4.89 5.66
CA ASN A 282 -29.09 5.81 5.35
C ASN A 282 -29.00 7.17 6.09
N LEU A 283 -28.21 7.25 7.17
CA LEU A 283 -27.95 8.48 7.89
C LEU A 283 -27.03 9.43 7.10
N ILE A 284 -26.10 8.87 6.32
CA ILE A 284 -25.02 9.59 5.62
C ILE A 284 -25.18 9.55 4.08
N ILE A 285 -25.82 8.51 3.53
CA ILE A 285 -25.97 8.25 2.09
C ILE A 285 -27.45 8.18 1.72
N GLY A 286 -27.87 9.05 0.82
CA GLY A 286 -29.23 9.16 0.31
C GLY A 286 -29.59 10.63 0.06
N GLU A 287 -30.56 10.91 -0.83
CA GLU A 287 -30.91 12.30 -1.13
C GLU A 287 -31.47 13.05 0.08
N SER A 288 -32.24 12.34 0.91
CA SER A 288 -32.87 12.83 2.15
C SER A 288 -32.05 12.53 3.43
N ALA A 289 -30.79 12.12 3.31
CA ALA A 289 -29.98 11.71 4.46
C ALA A 289 -29.55 12.93 5.31
N PRO A 290 -29.78 12.95 6.63
CA PRO A 290 -29.59 14.15 7.46
C PRO A 290 -28.11 14.55 7.62
N LEU A 291 -27.17 13.60 7.51
CA LEU A 291 -25.73 13.85 7.59
C LEU A 291 -25.04 13.76 6.22
N ARG A 292 -25.79 13.93 5.12
CA ARG A 292 -25.28 13.88 3.74
C ARG A 292 -24.05 14.77 3.50
N PHE A 293 -23.98 15.93 4.14
CA PHE A 293 -22.84 16.85 4.02
C PHE A 293 -21.50 16.21 4.43
N ILE A 294 -21.51 15.22 5.33
CA ILE A 294 -20.31 14.47 5.72
C ILE A 294 -19.83 13.60 4.55
N GLN A 295 -20.74 12.86 3.90
CA GLN A 295 -20.42 12.06 2.72
C GLN A 295 -19.91 12.92 1.57
N ASP A 296 -20.63 14.01 1.28
CA ASP A 296 -20.31 14.88 0.14
C ASP A 296 -18.96 15.59 0.36
N SER A 297 -18.64 15.98 1.61
CA SER A 297 -17.32 16.54 1.98
C SER A 297 -16.20 15.50 1.87
N LEU A 298 -16.38 14.30 2.43
CA LEU A 298 -15.39 13.22 2.34
C LEU A 298 -15.21 12.74 0.89
N LYS A 299 -16.26 12.79 0.07
CA LYS A 299 -16.18 12.44 -1.35
C LYS A 299 -15.36 13.48 -2.11
N LEU A 300 -15.67 14.77 -1.94
CA LEU A 300 -14.91 15.87 -2.56
C LEU A 300 -13.41 15.78 -2.22
N LEU A 301 -13.10 15.41 -0.98
CA LEU A 301 -11.75 15.22 -0.47
C LEU A 301 -11.08 13.94 -1.01
N GLY A 302 -11.85 12.86 -1.15
CA GLY A 302 -11.42 11.58 -1.69
C GLY A 302 -11.16 11.61 -3.20
N ASP A 303 -12.01 12.30 -3.97
CA ASP A 303 -11.88 12.49 -5.43
C ASP A 303 -10.53 13.18 -5.78
N GLY A 304 -9.96 13.97 -4.86
CA GLY A 304 -8.62 14.57 -4.99
C GLY A 304 -7.44 13.60 -4.85
N THR A 305 -7.63 12.39 -4.31
CA THR A 305 -6.54 11.42 -4.04
C THR A 305 -5.80 11.05 -5.33
N ILE A 306 -6.53 10.60 -6.34
CA ILE A 306 -5.99 10.07 -7.60
C ILE A 306 -5.19 11.15 -8.35
N PRO A 307 -5.74 12.34 -8.68
CA PRO A 307 -4.97 13.36 -9.40
C PRO A 307 -3.75 13.84 -8.61
N CYS A 308 -3.84 14.02 -7.28
CA CYS A 308 -2.67 14.42 -6.48
C CYS A 308 -1.58 13.34 -6.44
N MET A 309 -1.93 12.05 -6.29
CA MET A 309 -0.96 10.95 -6.41
C MET A 309 -0.28 10.92 -7.77
N THR A 310 -1.05 11.07 -8.86
CA THR A 310 -0.53 11.02 -10.23
C THR A 310 0.36 12.23 -10.58
N LEU A 311 0.07 13.41 -10.01
CA LEU A 311 0.93 14.60 -10.09
C LEU A 311 2.24 14.41 -9.30
N ILE A 312 2.17 13.86 -8.08
CA ILE A 312 3.36 13.54 -7.26
C ILE A 312 4.24 12.52 -7.99
N LEU A 313 3.64 11.47 -8.55
CA LEU A 313 4.34 10.47 -9.37
C LEU A 313 5.08 11.14 -10.54
N GLY A 314 4.37 11.96 -11.32
CA GLY A 314 4.94 12.74 -12.41
C GLY A 314 6.13 13.60 -11.99
N GLY A 315 5.98 14.35 -10.89
CA GLY A 315 7.05 15.19 -10.36
C GLY A 315 8.21 14.44 -9.71
N ASN A 316 8.02 13.17 -9.31
CA ASN A 316 9.12 12.31 -8.86
C ASN A 316 9.97 11.81 -10.03
N LEU A 317 9.38 11.60 -11.22
CA LEU A 317 10.10 11.13 -12.40
C LEU A 317 11.16 12.13 -12.90
N THR A 318 11.03 13.43 -12.61
CA THR A 318 12.02 14.45 -13.04
C THR A 318 13.35 14.36 -12.27
N GLN A 319 13.35 13.79 -11.06
CA GLN A 319 14.55 13.66 -10.23
C GLN A 319 15.45 12.49 -10.63
N GLY A 320 15.01 11.63 -11.55
CA GLY A 320 15.81 10.52 -12.09
C GLY A 320 16.86 10.95 -13.13
N ARG A 321 16.99 12.24 -13.44
CA ARG A 321 18.02 12.76 -14.35
C ARG A 321 19.26 13.14 -13.54
N PRO A 322 20.35 12.34 -13.53
CA PRO A 322 21.62 12.82 -13.02
C PRO A 322 22.01 14.06 -13.83
N HIS A 323 22.58 15.05 -13.15
CA HIS A 323 23.21 16.18 -13.82
C HIS A 323 24.32 15.65 -14.74
N PHE A 324 24.18 15.92 -16.04
CA PHE A 324 25.29 15.97 -17.00
C PHE A 324 26.01 17.32 -16.82
#